data_AF-A0A1M6A748-F1
#
_entry.id   AF-A0A1M6A748-F1
#
_cell.length_a   1.000
_cell.length_b   1.000
_cell.length_c   1.000
_cell.angle_alpha   90.00
_cell.angle_beta   90.00
_cell.angle_gamma   90.00
#
_symmetry.space_group_name_H-M   'P 1'
#
loop_
_entity.id
_entity.type
_entity.pdbx_description
1 polymer ?
#
loop_
_entity_poly.entity_id
_entity_poly.type
_entity_poly.pdbx_seq_one_letter_code
_entity_poly.pdbx_strand_id
1 'polypeptide(L)'
;MQRIKLSSIVNKLKEVCRYFKSLKTIDAVLLVVALLFSFLTMYYADITVTGQYGLTFWDSLFDGKILSFYENALSSGVAPEGAVYDIGTYIIFGIWQLPIWILNKVLGVSALSVGALLWLKLLPVLFLLLTTYETAELSYKLGISDTLKAQVGIVFLTSLITYLPVMVVAQYDVIPLYFMVRAINAYVDRDDKSFYINFAISMTVKPLTILALFVLIILREKNVVRIVVDLIKGSFLMIICKAVYSMNEAYKLSCSGFLQKNMPSLFDASVNMGRLGNASLFIIGLIVVYLVAYFDESYLDASKEGAVAEHISIDRKALLYVFGVWAVFVAFASATCYWTIYMAPFVILVCFMCGRHLDKVLLVETVMECALTVLMVLSFSWVYGGDMTYGYLILKGFCGKAIAGEDGKTIAGLLNWILSAGELAPAICGVFVACLAAIGIRAYLCNKNRVLEDINLQVSDNVQAVKCNIWLLRLKIAIIWMWCIATLGALYLTGR
;
A
#
# COMPACT_ATOMS: atom_id res chain seq x y z
N MET A 1 13.76 -18.20 17.53
CA MET A 1 13.09 -18.17 16.22
C MET A 1 11.67 -18.69 16.44
N GLN A 2 10.70 -17.78 16.66
CA GLN A 2 9.33 -18.18 16.98
C GLN A 2 8.72 -18.87 15.74
N ARG A 3 8.31 -20.14 15.89
CA ARG A 3 7.44 -20.79 14.89
C ARG A 3 6.23 -19.87 14.69
N ILE A 4 6.11 -19.26 13.51
CA ILE A 4 4.82 -18.72 13.06
C ILE A 4 3.93 -19.96 12.96
N LYS A 5 3.22 -20.28 14.04
CA LYS A 5 2.26 -21.38 14.01
C LYS A 5 1.24 -20.99 12.94
N LEU A 6 0.94 -21.89 12.00
CA LEU A 6 -0.11 -21.69 11.00
C LEU A 6 -1.43 -21.23 11.67
N SER A 7 -1.66 -21.65 12.92
CA SER A 7 -2.74 -21.18 13.79
C SER A 7 -2.79 -19.66 13.98
N SER A 8 -1.64 -18.97 13.98
CA SER A 8 -1.55 -17.51 14.12
C SER A 8 -2.13 -16.79 12.89
N ILE A 9 -1.77 -17.21 11.68
CA ILE A 9 -2.30 -16.62 10.43
C ILE A 9 -3.81 -16.88 10.35
N VAL A 10 -4.25 -18.11 10.61
CA VAL A 10 -5.67 -18.47 10.60
C VAL A 10 -6.47 -17.65 11.61
N ASN A 11 -5.92 -17.39 12.80
CA ASN A 11 -6.58 -16.57 13.82
C ASN A 11 -6.73 -15.11 13.38
N LYS A 12 -5.71 -14.53 12.72
CA LYS A 12 -5.78 -13.18 12.14
C LYS A 12 -6.87 -13.10 11.08
N LEU A 13 -6.95 -14.08 10.17
CA LEU A 13 -8.00 -14.13 9.15
C LEU A 13 -9.40 -14.27 9.78
N LYS A 14 -9.55 -15.10 10.81
CA LYS A 14 -10.80 -15.21 11.59
C LYS A 14 -11.20 -13.90 12.27
N GLU A 15 -10.23 -13.11 12.74
CA GLU A 15 -10.48 -11.76 13.28
C GLU A 15 -10.99 -10.82 12.19
N VAL A 16 -10.36 -10.81 11.01
CA VAL A 16 -10.83 -9.99 9.88
C VAL A 16 -12.27 -10.37 9.47
N CYS A 17 -12.59 -11.67 9.43
CA CYS A 17 -13.97 -12.10 9.19
C CYS A 17 -14.94 -11.60 10.27
N ARG A 18 -14.50 -11.42 11.52
CA ARG A 18 -15.33 -10.84 12.59
C ARG A 18 -15.57 -9.35 12.38
N TYR A 19 -14.69 -8.62 11.72
CA TYR A 19 -14.91 -7.20 11.40
C TYR A 19 -16.16 -6.99 10.55
N PHE A 20 -16.49 -7.91 9.64
CA PHE A 20 -17.73 -7.83 8.85
C PHE A 20 -19.00 -7.87 9.71
N LYS A 21 -18.95 -8.39 10.94
CA LYS A 21 -20.08 -8.35 11.88
C LYS A 21 -20.36 -6.94 12.41
N SER A 22 -19.44 -5.98 12.24
CA SER A 22 -19.70 -4.58 12.58
C SER A 22 -20.56 -3.86 11.54
N LEU A 23 -20.82 -4.49 10.39
CA LEU A 23 -21.70 -3.99 9.34
C LEU A 23 -23.11 -4.54 9.50
N LYS A 24 -24.10 -3.85 8.91
CA LYS A 24 -25.40 -4.47 8.67
C LYS A 24 -25.23 -5.58 7.64
N THR A 25 -26.02 -6.64 7.76
CA THR A 25 -25.93 -7.84 6.90
C THR A 25 -25.88 -7.50 5.41
N ILE A 26 -26.76 -6.61 4.94
CA ILE A 26 -26.79 -6.21 3.52
C ILE A 26 -25.50 -5.50 3.08
N ASP A 27 -24.94 -4.64 3.93
CA ASP A 27 -23.70 -3.91 3.63
C ASP A 27 -22.51 -4.89 3.59
N ALA A 28 -22.47 -5.87 4.50
CA ALA A 28 -21.47 -6.93 4.49
C ALA A 28 -21.57 -7.81 3.23
N VAL A 29 -22.78 -8.21 2.82
CA VAL A 29 -23.00 -9.00 1.60
C VAL A 29 -22.56 -8.20 0.37
N LEU A 30 -22.95 -6.94 0.25
CA LEU A 30 -22.56 -6.09 -0.87
C LEU A 30 -21.04 -5.93 -0.98
N LEU A 31 -20.34 -5.77 0.14
CA LEU A 31 -18.88 -5.69 0.15
C LEU A 31 -18.23 -7.02 -0.25
N VAL A 32 -18.69 -8.15 0.30
CA VAL A 32 -18.15 -9.48 -0.05
C VAL A 32 -18.37 -9.78 -1.52
N VAL A 33 -19.55 -9.47 -2.06
CA VAL A 33 -19.84 -9.67 -3.49
C VAL A 33 -18.95 -8.78 -4.36
N ALA A 34 -18.74 -7.52 -4.00
CA ALA A 34 -17.81 -6.65 -4.73
C ALA A 34 -16.38 -7.21 -4.74
N LEU A 35 -15.87 -7.62 -3.56
CA LEU A 35 -14.55 -8.24 -3.43
C LEU A 35 -14.41 -9.51 -4.28
N LEU A 36 -15.41 -10.40 -4.25
CA LEU A 36 -15.43 -11.61 -5.07
C LEU A 36 -15.51 -11.30 -6.56
N PHE A 37 -16.36 -10.35 -6.93
CA PHE A 37 -16.50 -9.90 -8.31
C PHE A 37 -15.18 -9.37 -8.85
N SER A 38 -14.54 -8.41 -8.16
CA SER A 38 -13.23 -7.90 -8.57
C SER A 38 -12.15 -8.97 -8.54
N PHE A 39 -12.13 -9.86 -7.54
CA PHE A 39 -11.19 -10.98 -7.48
C PHE A 39 -11.26 -11.86 -8.74
N LEU A 40 -12.47 -12.26 -9.13
CA LEU A 40 -12.68 -13.22 -10.22
C LEU A 40 -12.56 -12.59 -11.61
N THR A 41 -12.79 -11.28 -11.76
CA THR A 41 -12.96 -10.66 -13.09
C THR A 41 -11.87 -9.68 -13.50
N MET A 42 -11.22 -8.98 -12.56
CA MET A 42 -10.28 -7.90 -12.87
C MET A 42 -8.85 -8.28 -12.58
N TYR A 43 -7.90 -7.91 -13.43
CA TYR A 43 -6.50 -8.24 -13.27
C TYR A 43 -5.65 -7.41 -14.23
N TYR A 44 -4.52 -6.88 -13.75
CA TYR A 44 -3.55 -6.21 -14.61
C TYR A 44 -2.27 -7.05 -14.75
N ALA A 45 -1.68 -7.01 -15.95
CA ALA A 45 -0.68 -7.97 -16.40
C ALA A 45 0.61 -8.00 -15.56
N ASP A 46 1.03 -6.87 -14.99
CA ASP A 46 2.36 -6.69 -14.38
C ASP A 46 2.73 -7.75 -13.34
N ILE A 47 1.79 -8.16 -12.48
CA ILE A 47 2.08 -9.18 -11.45
C ILE A 47 2.42 -10.54 -12.09
N THR A 48 1.93 -10.82 -13.30
CA THR A 48 2.20 -12.05 -14.06
C THR A 48 3.68 -12.20 -14.40
N VAL A 49 4.36 -11.11 -14.74
CA VAL A 49 5.81 -11.11 -15.01
C VAL A 49 6.55 -11.56 -13.75
N THR A 50 6.23 -10.94 -12.62
CA THR A 50 6.86 -11.27 -11.32
C THR A 50 6.53 -12.71 -10.88
N GLY A 51 5.28 -13.15 -11.08
CA GLY A 51 4.83 -14.50 -10.77
C GLY A 51 5.49 -15.58 -11.62
N GLN A 52 5.76 -15.32 -12.90
CA GLN A 52 6.51 -16.22 -13.77
C GLN A 52 7.97 -16.32 -13.36
N TYR A 53 8.62 -15.23 -12.95
CA TYR A 53 9.96 -15.31 -12.38
C TYR A 53 10.02 -16.06 -11.05
N GLY A 54 8.90 -16.16 -10.31
CA GLY A 54 8.78 -17.11 -9.20
C GLY A 54 8.90 -18.58 -9.63
N LEU A 55 8.51 -18.93 -10.87
CA LEU A 55 8.73 -20.26 -11.45
C LEU A 55 10.19 -20.42 -11.89
N THR A 56 10.78 -19.39 -12.51
CA THR A 56 12.21 -19.36 -12.87
C THR A 56 13.11 -19.51 -11.64
N PHE A 57 12.70 -19.00 -10.49
CA PHE A 57 13.38 -19.22 -9.22
C PHE A 57 13.50 -20.72 -8.89
N TRP A 58 12.40 -21.48 -9.04
CA TRP A 58 12.42 -22.92 -8.83
C TRP A 58 13.26 -23.66 -9.86
N ASP A 59 13.14 -23.30 -11.15
CA ASP A 59 13.99 -23.90 -12.19
C ASP A 59 15.48 -23.68 -11.88
N SER A 60 15.86 -22.44 -11.54
CA SER A 60 17.23 -22.11 -11.15
C SER A 60 17.69 -22.86 -9.91
N LEU A 61 16.80 -23.09 -8.94
CA LEU A 61 17.11 -23.83 -7.72
C LEU A 61 17.32 -25.34 -8.01
N PHE A 62 16.40 -25.97 -8.73
CA PHE A 62 16.44 -27.41 -9.02
C PHE A 62 17.52 -27.78 -10.04
N ASP A 63 17.91 -26.85 -10.92
CA ASP A 63 19.06 -27.00 -11.82
C ASP A 63 20.41 -26.78 -11.12
N GLY A 64 20.42 -26.43 -9.82
CA GLY A 64 21.64 -26.15 -9.05
C GLY A 64 22.32 -24.82 -9.42
N LYS A 65 21.60 -23.91 -10.09
CA LYS A 65 22.11 -22.66 -10.67
C LYS A 65 21.45 -21.40 -10.07
N ILE A 66 21.17 -21.40 -8.77
CA ILE A 66 20.43 -20.30 -8.12
C ILE A 66 21.12 -18.93 -8.23
N LEU A 67 22.46 -18.90 -8.31
CA LEU A 67 23.23 -17.66 -8.50
C LEU A 67 23.11 -17.10 -9.93
N SER A 68 22.69 -17.92 -10.89
CA SER A 68 22.36 -17.51 -12.26
C SER A 68 20.88 -17.14 -12.43
N PHE A 69 20.12 -16.96 -11.34
CA PHE A 69 18.69 -16.61 -11.42
C PHE A 69 18.41 -15.42 -12.36
N TYR A 70 19.18 -14.33 -12.26
CA TYR A 70 18.95 -13.14 -13.09
C TYR A 70 19.30 -13.38 -14.57
N GLU A 71 20.30 -14.21 -14.86
CA GLU A 71 20.63 -14.65 -16.22
C GLU A 71 19.51 -15.51 -16.80
N ASN A 72 18.99 -16.45 -16.01
CA ASN A 72 17.87 -17.31 -16.40
C ASN A 72 16.59 -16.48 -16.61
N ALA A 73 16.33 -15.49 -15.75
CA ALA A 73 15.19 -14.59 -15.88
C ALA A 73 15.28 -13.77 -17.17
N LEU A 74 16.44 -13.16 -17.45
CA LEU A 74 16.66 -12.41 -18.68
C LEU A 74 16.54 -13.31 -19.93
N SER A 75 17.09 -14.52 -19.88
CA SER A 75 17.08 -15.48 -20.99
C SER A 75 15.70 -16.10 -21.22
N SER A 76 14.80 -16.09 -20.23
CA SER A 76 13.45 -16.65 -20.36
C SER A 76 12.57 -15.90 -21.35
N GLY A 77 12.88 -14.63 -21.64
CA GLY A 77 12.09 -13.78 -22.54
C GLY A 77 10.73 -13.36 -21.97
N VAL A 78 10.44 -13.62 -20.68
CA VAL A 78 9.18 -13.23 -20.03
C VAL A 78 8.98 -11.72 -20.04
N ALA A 79 10.05 -10.95 -19.79
CA ALA A 79 10.09 -9.51 -19.98
C ALA A 79 11.48 -9.10 -20.51
N PRO A 80 11.58 -8.10 -21.39
CA PRO A 80 12.84 -7.72 -22.03
C PRO A 80 13.89 -7.23 -21.03
N GLU A 81 13.46 -6.60 -19.94
CA GLU A 81 14.32 -6.12 -18.86
C GLU A 81 14.72 -7.21 -17.85
N GLY A 82 14.18 -8.43 -17.96
CA GLY A 82 14.43 -9.50 -17.00
C GLY A 82 13.79 -9.23 -15.63
N ALA A 83 14.41 -9.76 -14.57
CA ALA A 83 13.95 -9.63 -13.20
C ALA A 83 14.47 -8.33 -12.56
N VAL A 84 13.60 -7.32 -12.39
CA VAL A 84 13.99 -5.97 -11.92
C VAL A 84 14.02 -5.77 -10.40
N TYR A 85 13.59 -6.75 -9.61
CA TYR A 85 13.56 -6.65 -8.13
C TYR A 85 14.71 -7.44 -7.48
N ASP A 86 14.95 -7.20 -6.20
CA ASP A 86 15.88 -8.04 -5.43
C ASP A 86 15.31 -9.46 -5.23
N ILE A 87 16.20 -10.45 -5.03
CA ILE A 87 15.83 -11.88 -4.98
C ILE A 87 14.75 -12.20 -3.93
N GLY A 88 14.64 -11.38 -2.87
CA GLY A 88 13.61 -11.52 -1.84
C GLY A 88 12.18 -11.49 -2.39
N THR A 89 11.90 -10.64 -3.38
CA THR A 89 10.61 -10.66 -4.10
C THR A 89 10.36 -12.03 -4.71
N TYR A 90 11.33 -12.54 -5.48
CA TYR A 90 11.17 -13.80 -6.21
C TYR A 90 11.15 -15.03 -5.31
N ILE A 91 11.75 -14.98 -4.12
CA ILE A 91 11.61 -16.02 -3.09
C ILE A 91 10.15 -16.10 -2.61
N ILE A 92 9.52 -14.95 -2.30
CA ILE A 92 8.12 -14.93 -1.85
C ILE A 92 7.20 -15.45 -2.95
N PHE A 93 7.37 -14.96 -4.17
CA PHE A 93 6.59 -15.44 -5.31
C PHE A 93 6.87 -16.91 -5.62
N GLY A 94 8.13 -17.36 -5.54
CA GLY A 94 8.51 -18.76 -5.71
C GLY A 94 7.80 -19.65 -4.70
N ILE A 95 7.91 -19.35 -3.40
CA ILE A 95 7.23 -20.12 -2.35
C ILE A 95 5.72 -20.23 -2.63
N TRP A 96 5.07 -19.11 -2.99
CA TRP A 96 3.65 -19.10 -3.30
C TRP A 96 3.29 -19.88 -4.58
N GLN A 97 4.14 -19.78 -5.61
CA GLN A 97 3.91 -20.37 -6.93
C GLN A 97 4.38 -21.83 -7.03
N LEU A 98 4.93 -22.42 -5.95
CA LEU A 98 5.36 -23.82 -5.94
C LEU A 98 4.27 -24.80 -6.43
N PRO A 99 2.99 -24.69 -6.01
CA PRO A 99 1.94 -25.55 -6.54
C PRO A 99 1.75 -25.40 -8.05
N ILE A 100 1.82 -24.17 -8.57
CA ILE A 100 1.71 -23.91 -10.02
C ILE A 100 2.92 -24.44 -10.77
N TRP A 101 4.13 -24.30 -10.20
CA TRP A 101 5.35 -24.89 -10.76
C TRP A 101 5.25 -26.41 -10.88
N ILE A 102 4.75 -27.10 -9.84
CA ILE A 102 4.54 -28.55 -9.87
C ILE A 102 3.51 -28.93 -10.94
N LEU A 103 2.35 -28.25 -10.97
CA LEU A 103 1.31 -28.51 -11.97
C LEU A 103 1.80 -28.24 -13.40
N ASN A 104 2.66 -27.25 -13.60
CA ASN A 104 3.29 -26.96 -14.87
C ASN A 104 4.23 -28.09 -15.31
N LYS A 105 5.12 -28.56 -14.42
CA LYS A 105 6.09 -29.63 -14.73
C LYS A 105 5.45 -31.01 -14.92
N VAL A 106 4.44 -31.34 -14.10
CA VAL A 106 3.84 -32.69 -14.06
C VAL A 106 2.68 -32.81 -15.04
N LEU A 107 1.84 -31.78 -15.15
CA LEU A 107 0.58 -31.83 -15.91
C LEU A 107 0.55 -30.88 -17.12
N GLY A 108 1.62 -30.11 -17.36
CA GLY A 108 1.66 -29.13 -18.45
C GLY A 108 0.70 -27.96 -18.27
N VAL A 109 0.20 -27.71 -17.05
CA VAL A 109 -0.71 -26.59 -16.79
C VAL A 109 0.01 -25.27 -17.06
N SER A 110 -0.56 -24.43 -17.93
CA SER A 110 0.00 -23.11 -18.21
C SER A 110 -0.08 -22.20 -16.99
N ALA A 111 1.02 -21.53 -16.69
CA ALA A 111 1.10 -20.47 -15.68
C ALA A 111 0.21 -19.26 -16.00
N LEU A 112 -0.26 -19.16 -17.25
CA LEU A 112 -1.17 -18.12 -17.75
C LEU A 112 -2.63 -18.58 -17.82
N SER A 113 -2.93 -19.80 -17.36
CA SER A 113 -4.31 -20.25 -17.22
C SER A 113 -5.06 -19.42 -16.17
N VAL A 114 -6.38 -19.24 -16.34
CA VAL A 114 -7.20 -18.46 -15.40
C VAL A 114 -7.04 -18.95 -13.96
N GLY A 115 -6.99 -20.27 -13.74
CA GLY A 115 -6.76 -20.84 -12.41
C GLY A 115 -5.40 -20.46 -11.82
N ALA A 116 -4.32 -20.48 -12.62
CA ALA A 116 -2.99 -20.07 -12.18
C ALA A 116 -2.92 -18.56 -11.88
N LEU A 117 -3.58 -17.72 -12.67
CA LEU A 117 -3.63 -16.27 -12.43
C LEU A 117 -4.48 -15.92 -11.20
N LEU A 118 -5.58 -16.63 -10.94
CA LEU A 118 -6.37 -16.49 -9.71
C LEU A 118 -5.56 -16.94 -8.48
N TRP A 119 -4.79 -18.03 -8.62
CA TRP A 119 -3.86 -18.45 -7.57
C TRP A 119 -2.79 -17.39 -7.30
N LEU A 120 -2.20 -16.81 -8.36
CA LEU A 120 -1.23 -15.72 -8.23
C LEU A 120 -1.84 -14.49 -7.55
N LYS A 121 -3.04 -14.08 -7.95
CA LYS A 121 -3.78 -12.94 -7.36
C LYS A 121 -4.17 -13.20 -5.90
N LEU A 122 -4.35 -14.45 -5.49
CA LEU A 122 -4.67 -14.77 -4.10
C LEU A 122 -3.55 -14.37 -3.13
N LEU A 123 -2.28 -14.30 -3.58
CA LEU A 123 -1.16 -13.82 -2.77
C LEU A 123 -1.34 -12.38 -2.25
N PRO A 124 -1.47 -11.35 -3.11
CA PRO A 124 -1.70 -9.99 -2.62
C PRO A 124 -3.03 -9.86 -1.85
N VAL A 125 -4.07 -10.63 -2.18
CA VAL A 125 -5.32 -10.64 -1.41
C VAL A 125 -5.11 -11.18 0.01
N LEU A 126 -4.32 -12.24 0.18
CA LEU A 126 -3.96 -12.74 1.50
C LEU A 126 -3.23 -11.67 2.32
N PHE A 127 -2.25 -11.00 1.71
CA PHE A 127 -1.51 -9.92 2.37
C PHE A 127 -2.39 -8.69 2.64
N LEU A 128 -3.41 -8.39 1.81
CA LEU A 128 -4.41 -7.37 2.10
C LEU A 128 -5.19 -7.67 3.39
N LEU A 129 -5.66 -8.92 3.56
CA LEU A 129 -6.36 -9.32 4.78
C LEU A 129 -5.42 -9.26 6.00
N LEU A 130 -4.16 -9.66 5.84
CA LEU A 130 -3.17 -9.55 6.91
C LEU A 130 -2.86 -8.09 7.26
N THR A 131 -2.69 -7.20 6.28
CA THR A 131 -2.50 -5.76 6.50
C THR A 131 -3.73 -5.12 7.14
N THR A 132 -4.94 -5.58 6.78
CA THR A 132 -6.19 -5.15 7.43
C THR A 132 -6.15 -5.46 8.92
N TYR A 133 -5.73 -6.67 9.28
CA TYR A 133 -5.55 -7.07 10.68
C TYR A 133 -4.50 -6.18 11.37
N GLU A 134 -3.30 -6.04 10.80
CA GLU A 134 -2.21 -5.27 11.42
C GLU A 134 -2.58 -3.79 11.59
N THR A 135 -3.30 -3.21 10.62
CA THR A 135 -3.79 -1.82 10.68
C THR A 135 -4.82 -1.65 11.79
N ALA A 136 -5.79 -2.57 11.90
CA ALA A 136 -6.76 -2.56 12.98
C ALA A 136 -6.09 -2.79 14.35
N GLU A 137 -5.14 -3.71 14.45
CA GLU A 137 -4.37 -3.96 15.68
C GLU A 137 -3.57 -2.72 16.10
N LEU A 138 -2.91 -2.06 15.15
CA LEU A 138 -2.19 -0.82 15.40
C LEU A 138 -3.13 0.27 15.92
N SER A 139 -4.34 0.37 15.37
CA SER A 139 -5.35 1.32 15.85
C SER A 139 -5.68 1.12 17.33
N TYR A 140 -5.84 -0.14 17.75
CA TYR A 140 -6.14 -0.49 19.13
C TYR A 140 -5.02 -0.08 20.07
N LYS A 141 -3.76 -0.36 19.70
CA LYS A 141 -2.57 0.04 20.47
C LYS A 141 -2.42 1.55 20.58
N LEU A 142 -2.99 2.30 19.64
CA LEU A 142 -3.06 3.77 19.68
C LEU A 142 -4.25 4.28 20.51
N GLY A 143 -4.87 3.44 21.34
CA GLY A 143 -5.97 3.80 22.23
C GLY A 143 -7.31 4.03 21.50
N ILE A 144 -7.51 3.42 20.34
CA ILE A 144 -8.83 3.34 19.68
C ILE A 144 -9.58 2.13 20.25
N SER A 145 -10.88 2.30 20.54
CA SER A 145 -11.68 1.25 21.17
C SER A 145 -11.86 0.01 20.28
N ASP A 146 -12.11 -1.16 20.89
CA ASP A 146 -12.36 -2.41 20.15
C ASP A 146 -13.52 -2.32 19.14
N THR A 147 -14.56 -1.55 19.47
CA THR A 147 -15.68 -1.32 18.55
C THR A 147 -15.22 -0.59 17.28
N LEU A 148 -14.35 0.41 17.43
CA LEU A 148 -13.81 1.19 16.32
C LEU A 148 -12.70 0.42 15.56
N LYS A 149 -11.97 -0.49 16.23
CA LYS A 149 -10.96 -1.36 15.61
C LYS A 149 -11.52 -2.13 14.41
N ALA A 150 -12.70 -2.74 14.57
CA ALA A 150 -13.36 -3.43 13.46
C ALA A 150 -13.69 -2.46 12.31
N GLN A 151 -14.13 -1.25 12.64
CA GLN A 151 -14.44 -0.22 11.64
C GLN A 151 -13.19 0.28 10.90
N VAL A 152 -12.03 0.40 11.57
CA VAL A 152 -10.75 0.69 10.91
C VAL A 152 -10.47 -0.35 9.83
N GLY A 153 -10.63 -1.64 10.16
CA GLY A 153 -10.44 -2.73 9.21
C GLY A 153 -11.38 -2.64 8.00
N ILE A 154 -12.66 -2.34 8.23
CA ILE A 154 -13.63 -2.18 7.14
C ILE A 154 -13.33 -0.92 6.30
N VAL A 155 -13.02 0.22 6.92
CA VAL A 155 -12.65 1.45 6.19
C VAL A 155 -11.43 1.17 5.30
N PHE A 156 -10.42 0.45 5.81
CA PHE A 156 -9.25 0.04 5.02
C PHE A 156 -9.63 -0.86 3.84
N LEU A 157 -10.49 -1.87 4.02
CA LEU A 157 -10.93 -2.72 2.91
C LEU A 157 -11.78 -1.96 1.86
N THR A 158 -12.47 -0.88 2.27
CA THR A 158 -13.33 -0.07 1.40
C THR A 158 -12.66 1.20 0.85
N SER A 159 -11.43 1.47 1.26
CA SER A 159 -10.60 2.59 0.78
C SER A 159 -10.27 2.40 -0.70
N LEU A 160 -10.52 3.41 -1.55
CA LEU A 160 -10.23 3.28 -2.99
C LEU A 160 -8.74 3.09 -3.27
N ILE A 161 -7.88 3.74 -2.48
CA ILE A 161 -6.42 3.61 -2.57
C ILE A 161 -5.88 2.29 -1.98
N THR A 162 -6.77 1.45 -1.44
CA THR A 162 -6.47 0.06 -1.04
C THR A 162 -7.12 -0.94 -1.99
N TYR A 163 -8.42 -0.76 -2.24
CA TYR A 163 -9.25 -1.63 -3.05
C TYR A 163 -8.76 -1.68 -4.49
N LEU A 164 -8.50 -0.52 -5.13
CA LEU A 164 -8.11 -0.51 -6.53
C LEU A 164 -6.74 -1.14 -6.76
N PRO A 165 -5.66 -0.76 -6.04
CA PRO A 165 -4.34 -1.39 -6.25
C PRO A 165 -4.33 -2.90 -6.08
N VAL A 166 -5.08 -3.45 -5.11
CA VAL A 166 -5.05 -4.89 -4.81
C VAL A 166 -6.14 -5.67 -5.55
N MET A 167 -7.39 -5.24 -5.48
CA MET A 167 -8.53 -6.02 -6.00
C MET A 167 -8.74 -5.83 -7.49
N VAL A 168 -8.40 -4.67 -8.04
CA VAL A 168 -8.53 -4.37 -9.47
C VAL A 168 -7.22 -4.63 -10.20
N VAL A 169 -6.13 -3.97 -9.77
CA VAL A 169 -4.83 -4.00 -10.46
C VAL A 169 -4.00 -5.23 -10.07
N ALA A 170 -4.38 -5.96 -9.01
CA ALA A 170 -3.69 -7.15 -8.52
C ALA A 170 -2.21 -6.93 -8.15
N GLN A 171 -1.87 -5.75 -7.61
CA GLN A 171 -0.49 -5.38 -7.32
C GLN A 171 -0.03 -5.84 -5.95
N TYR A 172 1.24 -6.23 -5.88
CA TYR A 172 1.84 -6.87 -4.70
C TYR A 172 2.52 -5.88 -3.75
N ASP A 173 2.39 -4.57 -3.95
CA ASP A 173 2.83 -3.52 -3.02
C ASP A 173 2.21 -3.64 -1.62
N VAL A 174 1.10 -4.39 -1.50
CA VAL A 174 0.52 -4.75 -0.20
C VAL A 174 1.41 -5.70 0.63
N ILE A 175 2.32 -6.46 0.00
CA ILE A 175 3.26 -7.36 0.67
C ILE A 175 4.31 -6.58 1.50
N PRO A 176 5.12 -5.66 0.92
CA PRO A 176 6.02 -4.83 1.73
C PRO A 176 5.22 -3.96 2.72
N LEU A 177 4.04 -3.46 2.33
CA LEU A 177 3.17 -2.71 3.25
C LEU A 177 2.80 -3.52 4.50
N TYR A 178 2.44 -4.81 4.35
CA TYR A 178 2.15 -5.69 5.48
C TYR A 178 3.31 -5.73 6.48
N PHE A 179 4.52 -6.00 5.97
CA PHE A 179 5.71 -6.07 6.81
C PHE A 179 6.03 -4.72 7.43
N MET A 180 5.86 -3.61 6.71
CA MET A 180 6.04 -2.26 7.25
C MET A 180 5.04 -1.95 8.37
N VAL A 181 3.74 -2.20 8.19
CA VAL A 181 2.73 -1.96 9.26
C VAL A 181 3.00 -2.86 10.46
N ARG A 182 3.40 -4.12 10.23
CA ARG A 182 3.82 -5.03 11.30
C ARG A 182 5.08 -4.55 12.03
N ALA A 183 6.04 -3.97 11.32
CA ALA A 183 7.21 -3.35 11.93
C ALA A 183 6.80 -2.17 12.80
N ILE A 184 5.84 -1.35 12.35
CA ILE A 184 5.30 -0.23 13.13
C ILE A 184 4.52 -0.72 14.35
N ASN A 185 3.79 -1.84 14.26
CA ASN A 185 3.23 -2.50 15.43
C ASN A 185 4.31 -2.87 16.46
N ALA A 186 5.43 -3.45 16.01
CA ALA A 186 6.57 -3.76 16.87
C ALA A 186 7.28 -2.50 17.41
N TYR A 187 7.30 -1.42 16.62
CA TYR A 187 7.76 -0.10 17.07
C TYR A 187 6.90 0.35 18.26
N VAL A 188 5.58 0.34 18.15
CA VAL A 188 4.67 0.67 19.25
C VAL A 188 4.88 -0.24 20.45
N ASP A 189 5.07 -1.55 20.24
CA ASP A 189 5.34 -2.52 21.31
C ASP A 189 6.75 -2.40 21.93
N ARG A 190 7.61 -1.52 21.40
CA ARG A 190 9.03 -1.39 21.78
C ARG A 190 9.83 -2.70 21.57
N ASP A 191 9.40 -3.53 20.61
CA ASP A 191 10.11 -4.74 20.19
C ASP A 191 11.04 -4.44 19.01
N ASP A 192 12.25 -4.01 19.32
CA ASP A 192 13.27 -3.62 18.32
C ASP A 192 13.62 -4.78 17.38
N LYS A 193 13.64 -6.02 17.88
CA LYS A 193 13.98 -7.18 17.05
C LYS A 193 12.94 -7.39 15.97
N SER A 194 11.67 -7.40 16.34
CA SER A 194 10.58 -7.53 15.37
C SER A 194 10.51 -6.31 14.45
N PHE A 195 10.76 -5.10 14.97
CA PHE A 195 10.85 -3.87 14.18
C PHE A 195 11.87 -3.99 13.03
N TYR A 196 13.14 -4.27 13.34
CA TYR A 196 14.19 -4.36 12.31
C TYR A 196 13.99 -5.54 11.36
N ILE A 197 13.58 -6.72 11.85
CA ILE A 197 13.38 -7.90 10.98
C ILE A 197 12.26 -7.66 9.96
N ASN A 198 11.13 -7.08 10.38
CA ASN A 198 10.03 -6.83 9.47
C ASN A 198 10.38 -5.75 8.43
N PHE A 199 11.10 -4.68 8.81
CA PHE A 199 11.62 -3.73 7.83
C PHE A 199 12.62 -4.36 6.86
N ALA A 200 13.50 -5.23 7.35
CA ALA A 200 14.48 -5.91 6.51
C ALA A 200 13.79 -6.79 5.45
N ILE A 201 12.73 -7.54 5.84
CA ILE A 201 11.94 -8.33 4.90
C ILE A 201 11.21 -7.41 3.91
N SER A 202 10.53 -6.36 4.40
CA SER A 202 9.81 -5.39 3.58
C SER A 202 10.70 -4.81 2.47
N MET A 203 11.91 -4.39 2.82
CA MET A 203 12.85 -3.77 1.88
C MET A 203 13.40 -4.74 0.84
N THR A 204 13.45 -6.05 1.13
CA THR A 204 13.78 -7.05 0.10
C THR A 204 12.73 -7.17 -1.00
N VAL A 205 11.49 -6.76 -0.71
CA VAL A 205 10.39 -6.75 -1.67
C VAL A 205 10.32 -5.41 -2.40
N LYS A 206 10.35 -4.31 -1.62
CA LYS A 206 10.30 -2.95 -2.17
C LYS A 206 11.13 -2.01 -1.28
N PRO A 207 12.25 -1.46 -1.79
CA PRO A 207 13.12 -0.57 -1.02
C PRO A 207 12.43 0.70 -0.52
N LEU A 208 11.30 1.09 -1.12
CA LEU A 208 10.57 2.32 -0.80
C LEU A 208 10.16 2.42 0.67
N THR A 209 10.03 1.31 1.40
CA THR A 209 9.70 1.33 2.83
C THR A 209 10.80 1.92 3.71
N ILE A 210 11.99 2.18 3.17
CA ILE A 210 13.06 2.93 3.85
C ILE A 210 12.59 4.32 4.30
N LEU A 211 11.65 4.93 3.57
CA LEU A 211 11.14 6.26 3.89
C LEU A 211 10.46 6.28 5.27
N ALA A 212 9.65 5.25 5.56
CA ALA A 212 9.03 5.09 6.87
C ALA A 212 10.03 4.63 7.94
N LEU A 213 10.97 3.74 7.60
CA LEU A 213 12.02 3.30 8.52
C LEU A 213 12.83 4.50 9.04
N PHE A 214 13.26 5.38 8.13
CA PHE A 214 14.12 6.50 8.47
C PHE A 214 13.43 7.47 9.43
N VAL A 215 12.18 7.87 9.17
CA VAL A 215 11.47 8.79 10.07
C VAL A 215 11.25 8.20 11.47
N LEU A 216 11.03 6.89 11.57
CA LEU A 216 10.86 6.21 12.86
C LEU A 216 12.18 6.11 13.64
N ILE A 217 13.30 5.87 12.96
CA ILE A 217 14.63 5.84 13.61
C ILE A 217 15.00 7.23 14.12
N ILE A 218 14.87 8.29 13.31
CA ILE A 218 15.26 9.64 13.73
C ILE A 218 14.37 10.20 14.85
N LEU A 219 13.16 9.67 15.03
CA LEU A 219 12.34 9.99 16.21
C LEU A 219 12.96 9.44 17.49
N ARG A 220 13.49 8.20 17.44
CA ARG A 220 14.10 7.51 18.60
C ARG A 220 15.53 7.89 18.90
N GLU A 221 16.31 8.21 17.88
CA GLU A 221 17.74 8.41 17.97
C GLU A 221 18.15 9.66 17.20
N LYS A 222 18.97 10.50 17.82
CA LYS A 222 19.43 11.78 17.25
C LYS A 222 20.92 11.73 16.92
N ASN A 223 21.65 10.78 17.48
CA ASN A 223 23.03 10.54 17.12
C ASN A 223 23.12 9.97 15.70
N VAL A 224 23.69 10.75 14.79
CA VAL A 224 23.82 10.42 13.36
C VAL A 224 24.47 9.05 13.12
N VAL A 225 25.50 8.69 13.89
CA VAL A 225 26.18 7.39 13.73
C VAL A 225 25.24 6.24 14.08
N ARG A 226 24.48 6.36 15.18
CA ARG A 226 23.52 5.33 15.59
C ARG A 226 22.32 5.25 14.64
N ILE A 227 21.86 6.38 14.11
CA ILE A 227 20.85 6.41 13.04
C ILE A 227 21.32 5.56 11.85
N VAL A 228 22.57 5.74 11.40
CA VAL A 228 23.14 4.94 10.30
C VAL A 228 23.22 3.45 10.65
N VAL A 229 23.65 3.11 11.87
CA VAL A 229 23.69 1.71 12.34
C VAL A 229 22.29 1.09 12.33
N ASP A 230 21.27 1.80 12.79
CA ASP A 230 19.91 1.30 12.84
C ASP A 230 19.27 1.19 11.45
N LEU A 231 19.63 2.07 10.52
CA LEU A 231 19.26 1.92 9.11
C LEU A 231 19.86 0.65 8.51
N ILE A 232 21.12 0.34 8.82
CA ILE A 232 21.77 -0.90 8.39
C ILE A 232 21.05 -2.11 9.00
N LYS A 233 20.72 -2.08 10.30
CA LYS A 233 19.94 -3.14 10.96
C LYS A 233 18.58 -3.34 10.31
N GLY A 234 17.88 -2.26 9.94
CA GLY A 234 16.57 -2.34 9.27
C GLY A 234 16.65 -2.74 7.80
N SER A 235 17.82 -2.66 7.17
CA SER A 235 18.02 -2.93 5.73
C SER A 235 18.87 -4.18 5.45
N PHE A 236 19.31 -4.91 6.48
CA PHE A 236 20.38 -5.91 6.36
C PHE A 236 20.08 -7.02 5.34
N LEU A 237 18.84 -7.50 5.26
CA LEU A 237 18.47 -8.55 4.29
C LEU A 237 18.56 -8.04 2.85
N MET A 238 18.15 -6.79 2.60
CA MET A 238 18.29 -6.18 1.27
C MET A 238 19.78 -6.04 0.92
N ILE A 239 20.61 -5.59 1.87
CA ILE A 239 22.06 -5.48 1.67
C ILE A 239 22.67 -6.85 1.31
N ILE A 240 22.26 -7.92 2.01
CA ILE A 240 22.70 -9.29 1.71
C ILE A 240 22.25 -9.71 0.30
N CYS A 241 20.98 -9.50 -0.06
CA CYS A 241 20.47 -9.82 -1.39
C CYS A 241 21.30 -9.13 -2.49
N LYS A 242 21.56 -7.84 -2.32
CA LYS A 242 22.37 -7.06 -3.25
C LYS A 242 23.81 -7.54 -3.31
N ALA A 243 24.42 -7.86 -2.16
CA ALA A 243 25.80 -8.33 -2.10
C ALA A 243 25.98 -9.66 -2.85
N VAL A 244 25.05 -10.61 -2.66
CA VAL A 244 25.09 -11.95 -3.30
C VAL A 244 25.07 -11.86 -4.82
N TYR A 245 24.28 -10.92 -5.39
CA TYR A 245 24.12 -10.77 -6.83
C TYR A 245 24.90 -9.59 -7.43
N SER A 246 25.67 -8.85 -6.63
CA SER A 246 26.38 -7.64 -7.06
C SER A 246 27.36 -7.86 -8.22
N MET A 247 27.91 -9.07 -8.35
CA MET A 247 28.85 -9.46 -9.42
C MET A 247 28.16 -10.05 -10.65
N ASN A 248 26.85 -10.26 -10.62
CA ASN A 248 26.09 -10.78 -11.75
C ASN A 248 25.75 -9.64 -12.73
N GLU A 249 26.20 -9.75 -13.98
CA GLU A 249 25.97 -8.70 -14.99
C GLU A 249 24.49 -8.59 -15.39
N ALA A 250 23.75 -9.70 -15.43
CA ALA A 250 22.31 -9.66 -15.69
C ALA A 250 21.55 -8.95 -14.56
N TYR A 251 21.96 -9.14 -13.30
CA TYR A 251 21.41 -8.40 -12.16
C TYR A 251 21.62 -6.89 -12.30
N LYS A 252 22.84 -6.45 -12.65
CA LYS A 252 23.11 -5.03 -12.90
C LYS A 252 22.23 -4.50 -14.03
N LEU A 253 22.14 -5.21 -15.13
CA LEU A 253 21.41 -4.76 -16.32
C LEU A 253 19.89 -4.63 -16.04
N SER A 254 19.30 -5.61 -15.35
CA SER A 254 17.88 -5.60 -14.97
C SER A 254 17.56 -4.58 -13.87
N CYS A 255 18.21 -4.68 -12.70
CA CYS A 255 17.83 -3.89 -11.53
C CYS A 255 18.32 -2.44 -11.59
N SER A 256 19.57 -2.20 -12.02
CA SER A 256 20.13 -0.83 -12.03
C SER A 256 19.56 0.01 -13.17
N GLY A 257 19.31 -0.61 -14.34
CA GLY A 257 18.66 0.05 -15.48
C GLY A 257 17.23 0.50 -15.17
N PHE A 258 16.47 -0.33 -14.45
CA PHE A 258 15.12 0.03 -13.99
C PHE A 258 15.14 1.21 -13.02
N LEU A 259 16.04 1.23 -12.04
CA LEU A 259 16.15 2.33 -11.09
C LEU A 259 16.54 3.64 -11.79
N GLN A 260 17.55 3.59 -12.67
CA GLN A 260 18.03 4.78 -13.38
C GLN A 260 16.93 5.40 -14.27
N LYS A 261 16.07 4.56 -14.88
CA LYS A 261 14.96 5.01 -15.72
C LYS A 261 13.85 5.70 -14.91
N ASN A 262 13.55 5.20 -13.71
CA ASN A 262 12.43 5.70 -12.91
C ASN A 262 12.83 6.75 -11.86
N MET A 263 14.13 6.95 -11.60
CA MET A 263 14.59 7.95 -10.63
C MET A 263 14.19 9.39 -11.01
N PRO A 264 14.30 9.84 -12.29
CA PRO A 264 13.94 11.21 -12.66
C PRO A 264 12.50 11.57 -12.31
N SER A 265 11.57 10.61 -12.42
CA SER A 265 10.16 10.88 -12.17
C SER A 265 9.84 11.21 -10.71
N LEU A 266 10.72 10.84 -9.77
CA LEU A 266 10.60 11.28 -8.37
C LEU A 266 10.89 12.78 -8.19
N PHE A 267 11.46 13.44 -9.19
CA PHE A 267 11.85 14.84 -9.16
C PHE A 267 11.01 15.74 -10.08
N ASP A 268 10.05 15.18 -10.83
CA ASP A 268 9.26 15.92 -11.83
C ASP A 268 8.48 17.09 -11.21
N ALA A 269 7.78 16.84 -10.10
CA ALA A 269 7.07 17.89 -9.37
C ALA A 269 8.09 18.84 -8.74
N SER A 270 8.26 20.01 -9.34
CA SER A 270 9.30 20.95 -8.96
C SER A 270 8.86 22.40 -9.07
N VAL A 271 9.54 23.27 -8.33
CA VAL A 271 9.37 24.72 -8.38
C VAL A 271 10.63 25.34 -8.96
N ASN A 272 10.44 26.28 -9.90
CA ASN A 272 11.53 27.03 -10.51
C ASN A 272 12.11 28.04 -9.51
N MET A 273 13.39 27.90 -9.16
CA MET A 273 14.13 28.75 -8.23
C MET A 273 14.99 29.81 -8.95
N GLY A 274 14.61 30.17 -10.18
CA GLY A 274 15.34 31.09 -11.03
C GLY A 274 16.71 30.54 -11.42
N ARG A 275 17.79 31.26 -11.06
CA ARG A 275 19.17 30.91 -11.43
C ARG A 275 19.71 29.64 -10.76
N LEU A 276 19.05 29.15 -9.70
CA LEU A 276 19.45 27.94 -8.98
C LEU A 276 18.88 26.65 -9.60
N GLY A 277 18.05 26.76 -10.64
CA GLY A 277 17.39 25.62 -11.29
C GLY A 277 16.06 25.25 -10.63
N ASN A 278 15.65 23.99 -10.76
CA ASN A 278 14.39 23.48 -10.23
C ASN A 278 14.62 22.73 -8.91
N ALA A 279 13.77 22.99 -7.91
CA ALA A 279 13.78 22.26 -6.65
C ALA A 279 12.57 21.31 -6.56
N SER A 280 12.83 20.02 -6.33
CA SER A 280 11.79 19.00 -6.24
C SER A 280 10.93 19.17 -4.98
N LEU A 281 9.61 19.28 -5.16
CA LEU A 281 8.63 19.39 -4.08
C LEU A 281 8.62 18.13 -3.20
N PHE A 282 8.81 16.95 -3.80
CA PHE A 282 8.93 15.69 -3.07
C PHE A 282 10.11 15.73 -2.08
N ILE A 283 11.29 16.14 -2.56
CA ILE A 283 12.50 16.21 -1.73
C ILE A 283 12.37 17.28 -0.65
N ILE A 284 11.86 18.46 -0.98
CA ILE A 284 11.61 19.53 0.00
C ILE A 284 10.67 19.03 1.09
N GLY A 285 9.51 18.48 0.73
CA GLY A 285 8.53 17.98 1.69
C GLY A 285 9.10 16.88 2.58
N LEU A 286 9.87 15.96 2.00
CA LEU A 286 10.46 14.84 2.72
C LEU A 286 11.52 15.32 3.73
N ILE A 287 12.41 16.22 3.31
CA ILE A 287 13.40 16.84 4.19
C ILE A 287 12.71 17.61 5.32
N VAL A 288 11.64 18.36 5.04
CA VAL A 288 10.88 19.07 6.08
C VAL A 288 10.32 18.09 7.11
N VAL A 289 9.67 17.01 6.68
CA VAL A 289 9.14 15.99 7.60
C VAL A 289 10.26 15.39 8.45
N TYR A 290 11.41 15.04 7.84
CA TYR A 290 12.54 14.47 8.57
C TYR A 290 13.21 15.46 9.53
N LEU A 291 13.39 16.72 9.14
CA LEU A 291 13.95 17.74 10.03
C LEU A 291 13.03 18.00 11.21
N VAL A 292 11.73 18.12 10.97
CA VAL A 292 10.73 18.31 12.05
C VAL A 292 10.70 17.09 12.98
N ALA A 293 10.89 15.87 12.47
CA ALA A 293 11.03 14.66 13.30
C ALA A 293 12.37 14.62 14.05
N TYR A 294 13.46 15.08 13.42
CA TYR A 294 14.78 15.12 14.04
C TYR A 294 14.81 16.10 15.22
N PHE A 295 14.24 17.30 15.08
CA PHE A 295 14.15 18.27 16.18
C PHE A 295 13.06 17.96 17.22
N ASP A 296 12.25 16.92 16.99
CA ASP A 296 11.26 16.48 17.97
C ASP A 296 11.88 15.53 18.99
N GLU A 297 12.10 16.04 20.21
CA GLU A 297 12.70 15.29 21.32
C GLU A 297 11.68 14.51 22.17
N SER A 298 10.38 14.64 21.88
CA SER A 298 9.32 14.02 22.70
C SER A 298 9.45 12.50 22.87
N TYR A 299 10.01 11.81 21.87
CA TYR A 299 10.21 10.36 21.94
C TYR A 299 11.37 9.95 22.87
N LEU A 300 12.35 10.84 23.07
CA LEU A 300 13.47 10.61 23.99
C LEU A 300 13.01 10.74 25.44
N ASP A 301 12.21 11.77 25.72
CA ASP A 301 11.76 12.10 27.07
C ASP A 301 10.85 11.03 27.66
N ALA A 302 9.91 10.51 26.88
CA ALA A 302 8.97 9.50 27.36
C ALA A 302 9.57 8.09 27.53
N SER A 303 10.82 7.85 27.11
CA SER A 303 11.52 6.61 27.45
C SER A 303 11.81 6.47 28.95
N LYS A 304 11.60 7.55 29.73
CA LYS A 304 11.80 7.63 31.17
C LYS A 304 10.43 7.60 31.88
N GLU A 305 10.03 6.42 32.36
CA GLU A 305 8.90 6.22 33.32
C GLU A 305 7.62 7.05 33.05
N GLY A 306 7.21 7.19 31.78
CA GLY A 306 5.99 7.90 31.40
C GLY A 306 4.71 7.11 31.70
N ALA A 307 3.60 7.81 31.90
CA ALA A 307 2.28 7.17 32.04
C ALA A 307 1.84 6.52 30.70
N VAL A 308 0.99 5.49 30.76
CA VAL A 308 0.47 4.78 29.55
C VAL A 308 -0.13 5.76 28.52
N ALA A 309 -0.83 6.81 28.97
CA ALA A 309 -1.41 7.82 28.09
C ALA A 309 -0.34 8.63 27.32
N GLU A 310 0.80 8.91 27.95
CA GLU A 310 1.92 9.63 27.33
C GLU A 310 2.54 8.81 26.20
N HIS A 311 2.75 7.50 26.43
CA HIS A 311 3.23 6.59 25.39
C HIS A 311 2.30 6.52 24.18
N ILE A 312 0.98 6.43 24.40
CA ILE A 312 -0.01 6.42 23.31
C ILE A 312 0.05 7.72 22.50
N SER A 313 0.18 8.87 23.17
CA SER A 313 0.23 10.18 22.50
C SER A 313 1.45 10.33 21.58
N ILE A 314 2.56 9.73 21.97
CA ILE A 314 3.84 9.76 21.26
C ILE A 314 3.82 8.77 20.10
N ASP A 315 3.22 7.60 20.27
CA ASP A 315 3.05 6.64 19.18
C ASP A 315 2.08 7.16 18.11
N ARG A 316 1.04 7.88 18.51
CA ARG A 316 0.19 8.66 17.59
C ARG A 316 0.97 9.72 16.84
N LYS A 317 1.90 10.42 17.51
CA LYS A 317 2.77 11.41 16.88
C LYS A 317 3.70 10.76 15.85
N ALA A 318 4.31 9.62 16.18
CA ALA A 318 5.11 8.84 15.23
C ALA A 318 4.30 8.46 13.98
N LEU A 319 3.03 8.07 14.14
CA LEU A 319 2.16 7.84 12.98
C LEU A 319 1.87 9.08 12.14
N LEU A 320 1.74 10.26 12.75
CA LEU A 320 1.59 11.51 11.97
C LEU A 320 2.82 11.78 11.10
N TYR A 321 4.02 11.47 11.59
CA TYR A 321 5.24 11.58 10.80
C TYR A 321 5.29 10.57 9.65
N VAL A 322 4.93 9.30 9.90
CA VAL A 322 4.84 8.28 8.85
C VAL A 322 3.78 8.64 7.82
N PHE A 323 2.62 9.14 8.26
CA PHE A 323 1.60 9.70 7.38
C PHE A 323 2.17 10.86 6.54
N GLY A 324 2.90 11.80 7.15
CA GLY A 324 3.52 12.93 6.47
C GLY A 324 4.48 12.50 5.35
N VAL A 325 5.32 11.49 5.59
CA VAL A 325 6.21 10.89 4.59
C VAL A 325 5.40 10.38 3.38
N TRP A 326 4.37 9.58 3.62
CA TRP A 326 3.57 9.00 2.53
C TRP A 326 2.64 10.01 1.86
N ALA A 327 2.17 11.01 2.60
CA ALA A 327 1.37 12.11 2.06
C ALA A 327 2.20 12.94 1.07
N VAL A 328 3.44 13.29 1.44
CA VAL A 328 4.39 13.97 0.54
C VAL A 328 4.73 13.10 -0.67
N PHE A 329 4.96 11.80 -0.44
CA PHE A 329 5.23 10.86 -1.53
C PHE A 329 4.09 10.80 -2.53
N VAL A 330 2.86 10.57 -2.10
CA VAL A 330 1.70 10.45 -3.01
C VAL A 330 1.36 11.79 -3.65
N ALA A 331 1.61 12.92 -2.97
CA ALA A 331 1.31 14.25 -3.52
C ALA A 331 2.32 14.73 -4.56
N PHE A 332 3.60 14.40 -4.40
CA PHE A 332 4.67 15.05 -5.17
C PHE A 332 5.64 14.08 -5.85
N ALA A 333 5.72 12.82 -5.43
CA ALA A 333 6.39 11.84 -6.28
C ALA A 333 5.43 11.49 -7.43
N SER A 334 5.95 11.32 -8.65
CA SER A 334 5.17 10.77 -9.77
C SER A 334 4.82 9.30 -9.49
N ALA A 335 3.90 9.09 -8.55
CA ALA A 335 3.56 7.79 -8.01
C ALA A 335 2.79 6.98 -9.05
N THR A 336 3.21 5.73 -9.26
CA THR A 336 2.44 4.80 -10.06
C THR A 336 1.08 4.52 -9.40
N CYS A 337 0.12 4.09 -10.20
CA CYS A 337 -1.28 3.94 -9.81
C CYS A 337 -1.53 3.06 -8.58
N TYR A 338 -0.61 2.16 -8.24
CA TYR A 338 -0.69 1.25 -7.09
C TYR A 338 0.19 1.63 -5.89
N TRP A 339 1.10 2.60 -6.00
CA TRP A 339 1.90 3.05 -4.84
C TRP A 339 1.09 3.88 -3.84
N THR A 340 -0.11 4.32 -4.20
CA THR A 340 -1.05 5.01 -3.30
C THR A 340 -1.40 4.17 -2.05
N ILE A 341 -1.27 2.84 -2.15
CA ILE A 341 -1.53 1.91 -1.05
C ILE A 341 -0.64 2.14 0.18
N TYR A 342 0.59 2.66 0.00
CA TYR A 342 1.48 2.90 1.14
C TYR A 342 0.96 3.99 2.08
N MET A 343 0.13 4.92 1.59
CA MET A 343 -0.51 5.95 2.41
C MET A 343 -1.75 5.42 3.14
N ALA A 344 -2.41 4.40 2.58
CA ALA A 344 -3.74 3.96 2.99
C ALA A 344 -3.91 3.63 4.48
N PRO A 345 -3.07 2.79 5.13
CA PRO A 345 -3.28 2.50 6.54
C PRO A 345 -3.06 3.74 7.41
N PHE A 346 -2.12 4.61 7.03
CA PHE A 346 -1.76 5.77 7.83
C PHE A 346 -2.80 6.89 7.74
N VAL A 347 -3.34 7.18 6.55
CA VAL A 347 -4.42 8.16 6.44
C VAL A 347 -5.67 7.73 7.23
N ILE A 348 -5.99 6.43 7.21
CA ILE A 348 -7.11 5.88 7.98
C ILE A 348 -6.85 5.99 9.47
N LEU A 349 -5.69 5.56 9.95
CA LEU A 349 -5.34 5.65 11.37
C LEU A 349 -5.39 7.10 11.87
N VAL A 350 -4.86 8.04 11.08
CA VAL A 350 -4.89 9.48 11.34
C VAL A 350 -6.33 10.03 11.38
N CYS A 351 -7.24 9.54 10.53
CA CYS A 351 -8.66 9.87 10.61
C CYS A 351 -9.29 9.39 11.94
N PHE A 352 -9.03 8.15 12.35
CA PHE A 352 -9.56 7.58 13.58
C PHE A 352 -8.99 8.23 14.87
N MET A 353 -7.82 8.84 14.78
CA MET A 353 -7.26 9.67 15.85
C MET A 353 -8.06 10.98 16.10
N CYS A 354 -8.93 11.40 15.17
CA CYS A 354 -9.68 12.67 15.27
C CYS A 354 -10.90 12.61 16.21
N GLY A 355 -11.19 11.46 16.83
CA GLY A 355 -12.21 11.31 17.88
C GLY A 355 -13.59 11.81 17.45
N ARG A 356 -14.13 12.82 18.14
CA ARG A 356 -15.47 13.40 17.85
C ARG A 356 -15.65 13.96 16.43
N HIS A 357 -14.55 14.19 15.70
CA HIS A 357 -14.59 14.69 14.32
C HIS A 357 -14.46 13.58 13.27
N LEU A 358 -14.42 12.31 13.68
CA LEU A 358 -14.20 11.14 12.82
C LEU A 358 -15.01 11.19 11.53
N ASP A 359 -16.33 11.33 11.63
CA ASP A 359 -17.21 11.30 10.45
C ASP A 359 -16.89 12.40 9.44
N LYS A 360 -16.58 13.61 9.91
CA LYS A 360 -16.24 14.74 9.04
C LYS A 360 -14.90 14.50 8.33
N VAL A 361 -13.92 13.95 9.05
CA VAL A 361 -12.59 13.67 8.49
C VAL A 361 -12.65 12.49 7.53
N LEU A 362 -13.45 11.45 7.82
CA LEU A 362 -13.70 10.34 6.88
C LEU A 362 -14.42 10.80 5.61
N LEU A 363 -15.31 11.79 5.68
CA LEU A 363 -15.90 12.38 4.49
C LEU A 363 -14.83 13.10 3.63
N VAL A 364 -13.96 13.89 4.27
CA VAL A 364 -12.84 14.58 3.59
C VAL A 364 -11.87 13.56 2.98
N GLU A 365 -11.57 12.48 3.70
CA GLU A 365 -10.76 11.37 3.21
C GLU A 365 -11.42 10.65 2.02
N THR A 366 -12.74 10.45 2.04
CA THR A 366 -13.46 9.87 0.90
C THR A 366 -13.38 10.78 -0.34
N VAL A 367 -13.50 12.10 -0.16
CA VAL A 367 -13.32 13.08 -1.24
C VAL A 367 -11.90 13.05 -1.78
N MET A 368 -10.89 13.01 -0.89
CA MET A 368 -9.48 12.87 -1.24
C MET A 368 -9.23 11.61 -2.09
N GLU A 369 -9.76 10.47 -1.66
CA GLU A 369 -9.63 9.20 -2.37
C GLU A 369 -10.28 9.22 -3.76
N CYS A 370 -11.48 9.80 -3.88
CA CYS A 370 -12.17 9.96 -5.15
C CYS A 370 -11.36 10.87 -6.10
N ALA A 371 -10.88 12.02 -5.61
CA ALA A 371 -10.06 12.94 -6.41
C ALA A 371 -8.78 12.27 -6.90
N LEU A 372 -8.04 11.58 -6.01
CA LEU A 372 -6.83 10.85 -6.37
C LEU A 372 -7.12 9.72 -7.35
N THR A 373 -8.22 8.97 -7.15
CA THR A 373 -8.63 7.90 -8.07
C THR A 373 -8.91 8.42 -9.46
N VAL A 374 -9.61 9.55 -9.60
CA VAL A 374 -9.87 10.17 -10.90
C VAL A 374 -8.56 10.55 -11.58
N LEU A 375 -7.62 11.18 -10.86
CA LEU A 375 -6.29 11.52 -11.40
C LEU A 375 -5.54 10.27 -11.86
N MET A 376 -5.54 9.20 -11.06
CA MET A 376 -4.89 7.93 -11.41
C MET A 376 -5.53 7.26 -12.62
N VAL A 377 -6.86 7.30 -12.75
CA VAL A 377 -7.57 6.79 -13.93
C VAL A 377 -7.20 7.60 -15.18
N LEU A 378 -7.09 8.92 -15.08
CA LEU A 378 -6.69 9.77 -16.21
C LEU A 378 -5.23 9.52 -16.62
N SER A 379 -4.31 9.41 -15.66
CA SER A 379 -2.88 9.21 -15.92
C SER A 379 -2.53 7.78 -16.34
N PHE A 380 -3.29 6.78 -15.88
CA PHE A 380 -3.05 5.36 -16.13
C PHE A 380 -4.30 4.69 -16.72
N SER A 381 -4.86 5.30 -17.77
CA SER A 381 -6.13 4.90 -18.38
C SER A 381 -6.15 3.45 -18.87
N TRP A 382 -5.00 2.90 -19.25
CA TRP A 382 -4.84 1.51 -19.67
C TRP A 382 -4.88 0.50 -18.51
N VAL A 383 -4.71 0.95 -17.26
CA VAL A 383 -4.73 0.07 -16.08
C VAL A 383 -6.15 -0.11 -15.53
N TYR A 384 -6.99 0.91 -15.71
CA TYR A 384 -8.31 0.98 -15.06
C TYR A 384 -9.43 0.78 -16.08
N GLY A 385 -9.91 -0.47 -16.17
CA GLY A 385 -11.02 -0.87 -17.03
C GLY A 385 -10.58 -1.39 -18.41
N GLY A 386 -11.56 -1.80 -19.21
CA GLY A 386 -11.35 -2.34 -20.55
C GLY A 386 -10.63 -3.70 -20.60
N ASP A 387 -10.11 -4.05 -21.78
CA ASP A 387 -9.51 -5.36 -22.06
C ASP A 387 -8.26 -5.63 -21.22
N MET A 388 -7.49 -4.60 -20.88
CA MET A 388 -6.29 -4.73 -20.04
C MET A 388 -6.61 -5.06 -18.57
N THR A 389 -7.86 -4.90 -18.15
CA THR A 389 -8.34 -5.30 -16.81
C THR A 389 -9.12 -6.62 -16.86
N TYR A 390 -9.97 -6.81 -17.86
CA TYR A 390 -10.91 -7.95 -17.90
C TYR A 390 -10.42 -9.14 -18.76
N GLY A 391 -9.41 -8.93 -19.61
CA GLY A 391 -8.92 -9.89 -20.60
C GLY A 391 -8.09 -11.06 -20.06
N TYR A 392 -7.90 -11.17 -18.75
CA TYR A 392 -7.01 -12.18 -18.14
C TYR A 392 -7.77 -13.30 -17.42
N LEU A 393 -8.89 -12.97 -16.77
CA LEU A 393 -9.57 -13.90 -15.84
C LEU A 393 -10.86 -14.48 -16.46
N ILE A 394 -11.90 -14.70 -15.65
CA ILE A 394 -13.10 -15.43 -16.08
C ILE A 394 -13.87 -14.72 -17.21
N LEU A 395 -13.71 -13.40 -17.32
CA LEU A 395 -14.34 -12.60 -18.37
C LEU A 395 -13.52 -12.50 -19.65
N LYS A 396 -12.34 -13.16 -19.72
CA LYS A 396 -11.48 -13.15 -20.90
C LYS A 396 -12.21 -13.52 -22.20
N GLY A 397 -13.19 -14.44 -22.15
CA GLY A 397 -13.97 -14.83 -23.33
C GLY A 397 -14.94 -13.75 -23.84
N PHE A 398 -15.30 -12.78 -23.00
CA PHE A 398 -16.12 -11.62 -23.36
C PHE A 398 -15.25 -10.43 -23.84
N CYS A 399 -13.94 -10.48 -23.57
CA CYS A 399 -12.95 -9.53 -24.07
C CYS A 399 -12.39 -10.05 -25.40
N GLY A 400 -12.89 -9.52 -26.53
CA GLY A 400 -12.59 -10.06 -27.84
C GLY A 400 -12.28 -9.00 -28.89
N LYS A 401 -11.02 -8.97 -29.35
CA LYS A 401 -10.52 -8.30 -30.59
C LYS A 401 -10.75 -6.79 -30.73
N ALA A 402 -11.21 -6.07 -29.71
CA ALA A 402 -11.32 -4.62 -29.76
C ALA A 402 -9.96 -3.97 -29.44
N ILE A 403 -9.17 -3.84 -30.49
CA ILE A 403 -8.16 -2.80 -30.70
C ILE A 403 -6.91 -2.91 -29.80
N ALA A 404 -5.93 -3.67 -30.30
CA ALA A 404 -4.56 -3.20 -30.24
C ALA A 404 -4.50 -1.82 -30.93
N GLY A 405 -4.37 -0.74 -30.15
CA GLY A 405 -3.77 0.51 -30.65
C GLY A 405 -4.61 1.78 -30.84
N GLU A 406 -5.92 1.83 -30.63
CA GLU A 406 -6.70 3.08 -30.73
C GLU A 406 -7.79 3.13 -29.65
N ASP A 407 -7.67 4.10 -28.74
CA ASP A 407 -8.65 4.69 -27.80
C ASP A 407 -10.07 4.08 -27.72
N GLY A 408 -10.18 2.77 -27.45
CA GLY A 408 -11.42 2.15 -27.02
C GLY A 408 -11.84 2.75 -25.68
N LYS A 409 -13.09 3.23 -25.57
CA LYS A 409 -13.68 3.98 -24.44
C LYS A 409 -13.27 3.44 -23.05
N THR A 410 -12.11 3.88 -22.55
CA THR A 410 -11.64 3.61 -21.19
C THR A 410 -12.52 4.33 -20.18
N ILE A 411 -12.40 4.01 -18.88
CA ILE A 411 -13.05 4.81 -17.84
C ILE A 411 -12.60 6.27 -17.95
N ALA A 412 -11.32 6.51 -18.27
CA ALA A 412 -10.79 7.84 -18.49
C ALA A 412 -11.53 8.56 -19.64
N GLY A 413 -11.78 7.86 -20.75
CA GLY A 413 -12.60 8.37 -21.85
C GLY A 413 -14.03 8.72 -21.42
N LEU A 414 -14.68 7.87 -20.62
CA LEU A 414 -16.00 8.12 -20.06
C LEU A 414 -16.01 9.35 -19.15
N LEU A 415 -15.01 9.48 -18.27
CA LEU A 415 -14.87 10.63 -17.37
C LEU A 415 -14.61 11.94 -18.13
N ASN A 416 -13.79 11.89 -19.19
CA ASN A 416 -13.57 13.05 -20.05
C ASN A 416 -14.83 13.45 -20.81
N TRP A 417 -15.58 12.48 -21.32
CA TRP A 417 -16.81 12.74 -22.07
C TRP A 417 -17.93 13.35 -21.20
N ILE A 418 -18.11 12.86 -19.97
CA ILE A 418 -19.21 13.31 -19.09
C ILE A 418 -18.84 14.56 -18.30
N LEU A 419 -17.59 14.67 -17.83
CA LEU A 419 -17.19 15.66 -16.82
C LEU A 419 -16.06 16.60 -17.27
N SER A 420 -15.54 16.46 -18.49
CA SER A 420 -14.31 17.14 -18.92
C SER A 420 -13.16 16.95 -17.91
N ALA A 421 -13.06 15.76 -17.31
CA ALA A 421 -12.20 15.49 -16.16
C ALA A 421 -10.72 15.81 -16.41
N GLY A 422 -10.23 15.64 -17.64
CA GLY A 422 -8.87 15.99 -18.06
C GLY A 422 -8.58 17.49 -17.98
N GLU A 423 -9.54 18.35 -18.37
CA GLU A 423 -9.41 19.81 -18.25
C GLU A 423 -9.49 20.25 -16.78
N LEU A 424 -10.26 19.52 -15.97
CA LEU A 424 -10.39 19.75 -14.53
C LEU A 424 -9.25 19.13 -13.70
N ALA A 425 -8.33 18.38 -14.30
CA ALA A 425 -7.29 17.65 -13.56
C ALA A 425 -6.47 18.54 -12.60
N PRO A 426 -6.06 19.78 -12.96
CA PRO A 426 -5.38 20.67 -12.01
C PRO A 426 -6.24 21.03 -10.79
N ALA A 427 -7.54 21.28 -10.99
CA ALA A 427 -8.47 21.59 -9.91
C ALA A 427 -8.72 20.37 -9.01
N ILE A 428 -8.88 19.18 -9.61
CA ILE A 428 -9.02 17.91 -8.89
C ILE A 428 -7.77 17.62 -8.06
N CYS A 429 -6.57 17.88 -8.61
CA CYS A 429 -5.31 17.80 -7.89
C CYS A 429 -5.27 18.77 -6.70
N GLY A 430 -5.72 20.01 -6.88
CA GLY A 430 -5.88 20.98 -5.78
C GLY A 430 -6.79 20.49 -4.66
N VAL A 431 -7.94 19.89 -5.00
CA VAL A 431 -8.87 19.28 -4.02
C VAL A 431 -8.19 18.13 -3.27
N PHE A 432 -7.49 17.24 -3.99
CA PHE A 432 -6.76 16.13 -3.39
C PHE A 432 -5.72 16.62 -2.37
N VAL A 433 -4.85 17.56 -2.75
CA VAL A 433 -3.81 18.10 -1.87
C VAL A 433 -4.41 18.84 -0.67
N ALA A 434 -5.47 19.63 -0.88
CA ALA A 434 -6.15 20.36 0.20
C ALA A 434 -6.79 19.41 1.22
N CYS A 435 -7.47 18.35 0.76
CA CYS A 435 -8.07 17.35 1.64
C CYS A 435 -7.00 16.60 2.44
N LEU A 436 -5.91 16.19 1.78
CA LEU A 436 -4.78 15.51 2.41
C LEU A 436 -4.15 16.36 3.53
N ALA A 437 -3.93 17.65 3.26
CA ALA A 437 -3.43 18.59 4.26
C ALA A 437 -4.43 18.80 5.41
N ALA A 438 -5.72 18.93 5.12
CA ALA A 438 -6.77 19.12 6.13
C ALA A 438 -6.84 17.94 7.10
N ILE A 439 -6.72 16.69 6.61
CA ILE A 439 -6.67 15.48 7.45
C ILE A 439 -5.47 15.53 8.39
N GLY A 440 -4.27 15.82 7.85
CA GLY A 440 -3.04 15.90 8.65
C GLY A 440 -3.09 16.99 9.72
N ILE A 441 -3.51 18.20 9.36
CA ILE A 441 -3.64 19.34 10.29
C ILE A 441 -4.64 19.00 11.39
N ARG A 442 -5.81 18.45 11.03
CA ARG A 442 -6.85 18.11 12.01
C ARG A 442 -6.37 17.07 13.01
N ALA A 443 -5.69 16.03 12.52
CA ALA A 443 -5.17 14.98 13.39
C ALA A 443 -4.03 15.47 14.29
N TYR A 444 -3.15 16.34 13.80
CA TYR A 444 -2.13 17.00 14.61
C TYR A 444 -2.75 17.83 15.74
N LEU A 445 -3.76 18.65 15.43
CA LEU A 445 -4.48 19.46 16.43
C LEU A 445 -5.19 18.57 17.46
N CYS A 446 -5.82 17.47 17.01
CA CYS A 446 -6.44 16.50 17.91
C CYS A 446 -5.43 15.83 18.83
N ASN A 447 -4.24 15.45 18.33
CA ASN A 447 -3.20 14.86 19.17
C ASN A 447 -2.68 15.86 20.22
N LYS A 448 -2.43 17.11 19.80
CA LYS A 448 -1.97 18.18 20.70
C LYS A 448 -2.99 18.49 21.81
N ASN A 449 -4.26 18.65 21.46
CA ASN A 449 -5.31 18.98 22.44
C ASN A 449 -5.57 17.82 23.41
N ARG A 450 -5.44 16.58 22.95
CA ARG A 450 -5.66 15.41 23.80
C ARG A 450 -4.54 15.20 24.81
N VAL A 451 -3.30 15.51 24.46
CA VAL A 451 -2.19 15.61 25.44
C VAL A 451 -2.53 16.64 26.53
N LEU A 452 -3.09 17.79 26.16
CA LEU A 452 -3.51 18.81 27.12
C LEU A 452 -4.71 18.36 27.97
N GLU A 453 -5.66 17.63 27.39
CA GLU A 453 -6.81 17.07 28.11
C GLU A 453 -6.39 15.94 29.06
N ASP A 454 -5.54 14.99 28.63
CA ASP A 454 -5.05 13.87 29.45
C ASP A 454 -4.14 14.36 30.61
N ILE A 455 -3.41 15.47 30.42
CA ILE A 455 -2.65 16.14 31.51
C ILE A 455 -3.62 16.81 32.52
N ASN A 456 -4.76 17.33 32.06
CA ASN A 456 -5.71 18.07 32.90
C ASN A 456 -6.84 17.21 33.48
N LEU A 457 -7.10 16.01 32.95
CA LEU A 457 -8.21 15.13 33.31
C LEU A 457 -7.73 13.90 34.07
N GLN A 458 -7.42 14.11 35.35
CA GLN A 458 -7.73 13.13 36.40
C GLN A 458 -9.23 13.13 36.77
N VAL A 459 -10.11 13.83 36.02
CA VAL A 459 -11.51 14.07 36.40
C VAL A 459 -12.46 14.11 35.17
N SER A 460 -13.14 13.01 34.86
CA SER A 460 -14.60 12.94 34.56
C SER A 460 -14.99 11.80 33.60
N ASP A 461 -16.00 11.02 34.02
CA ASP A 461 -16.49 9.78 33.42
C ASP A 461 -17.49 9.96 32.24
N ASN A 462 -17.45 11.06 31.49
CA ASN A 462 -18.41 11.32 30.41
C ASN A 462 -17.77 11.39 29.02
N VAL A 463 -17.04 10.33 28.64
CA VAL A 463 -16.60 10.16 27.24
C VAL A 463 -17.78 9.60 26.43
N GLN A 464 -18.49 10.48 25.72
CA GLN A 464 -19.44 10.09 24.68
C GLN A 464 -18.76 9.07 23.75
N ALA A 465 -19.34 7.87 23.61
CA ALA A 465 -18.76 6.81 22.79
C ALA A 465 -18.67 7.27 21.33
N VAL A 466 -17.46 7.57 20.87
CA VAL A 466 -17.18 7.86 19.45
C VAL A 466 -17.58 6.63 18.63
N LYS A 467 -18.43 6.84 17.61
CA LYS A 467 -18.86 5.81 16.66
C LYS A 467 -18.65 6.34 15.26
N CYS A 468 -18.06 5.54 14.36
CA CYS A 468 -18.13 5.85 12.93
C CYS A 468 -19.57 5.65 12.48
N ASN A 469 -20.11 6.65 11.77
CA ASN A 469 -21.47 6.56 11.27
C ASN A 469 -21.56 5.56 10.11
N ILE A 470 -22.56 4.68 10.17
CA ILE A 470 -22.72 3.58 9.21
C ILE A 470 -23.01 4.07 7.77
N TRP A 471 -23.55 5.29 7.61
CA TRP A 471 -23.80 5.84 6.28
C TRP A 471 -22.50 6.09 5.50
N LEU A 472 -21.39 6.44 6.16
CA LEU A 472 -20.10 6.65 5.49
C LEU A 472 -19.55 5.35 4.93
N LEU A 473 -19.67 4.26 5.69
CA LEU A 473 -19.30 2.93 5.22
C LEU A 473 -20.15 2.51 4.02
N ARG A 474 -21.46 2.79 4.06
CA ARG A 474 -22.36 2.56 2.93
C ARG A 474 -21.99 3.38 1.71
N LEU A 475 -21.61 4.64 1.89
CA LEU A 475 -21.15 5.51 0.81
C LEU A 475 -19.90 4.90 0.14
N LYS A 476 -18.89 4.48 0.92
CA LYS A 476 -17.69 3.84 0.37
C LYS A 476 -18.02 2.55 -0.39
N ILE A 477 -18.89 1.70 0.16
CA ILE A 477 -19.36 0.47 -0.53
C ILE A 477 -20.10 0.83 -1.83
N ALA A 478 -20.95 1.85 -1.82
CA ALA A 478 -21.65 2.33 -3.01
C ALA A 478 -20.67 2.85 -4.07
N ILE A 479 -19.61 3.56 -3.68
CA ILE A 479 -18.56 4.03 -4.59
C ILE A 479 -17.83 2.86 -5.27
N ILE A 480 -17.50 1.79 -4.52
CA ILE A 480 -16.92 0.58 -5.11
C ILE A 480 -17.85 -0.04 -6.16
N TRP A 481 -19.15 -0.11 -5.86
CA TRP A 481 -20.13 -0.62 -6.81
C TRP A 481 -20.31 0.30 -8.03
N MET A 482 -20.32 1.61 -7.83
CA MET A 482 -20.32 2.58 -8.94
C MET A 482 -19.10 2.40 -9.84
N TRP A 483 -17.92 2.17 -9.26
CA TRP A 483 -16.72 1.81 -10.02
C TRP A 483 -16.96 0.50 -10.81
N CYS A 484 -17.46 -0.56 -10.17
CA CYS A 484 -17.65 -1.87 -10.83
C CYS A 484 -18.62 -1.77 -12.01
N ILE A 485 -19.71 -1.04 -11.82
CA ILE A 485 -20.72 -0.81 -12.86
C ILE A 485 -20.16 0.05 -13.99
N ALA A 486 -19.45 1.14 -13.66
CA ALA A 486 -18.85 2.03 -14.67
C ALA A 486 -17.84 1.30 -15.56
N THR A 487 -17.02 0.43 -14.98
CA THR A 487 -16.00 -0.33 -15.74
C THR A 487 -16.57 -1.45 -16.59
N LEU A 488 -17.61 -2.14 -16.10
CA LEU A 488 -18.39 -3.08 -16.90
C LEU A 488 -19.13 -2.36 -18.04
N GLY A 489 -19.68 -1.18 -17.78
CA GLY A 489 -20.29 -0.34 -18.80
C GLY A 489 -19.29 0.06 -19.88
N ALA A 490 -18.08 0.46 -19.49
CA ALA A 490 -16.98 0.75 -20.42
C ALA A 490 -16.58 -0.48 -21.26
N LEU A 491 -16.50 -1.67 -20.64
CA LEU A 491 -16.25 -2.93 -21.35
C LEU A 491 -17.36 -3.24 -22.37
N TYR A 492 -18.63 -3.06 -22.01
CA TYR A 492 -19.75 -3.29 -22.92
C TYR A 492 -19.78 -2.31 -24.10
N LEU A 493 -19.41 -1.05 -23.86
CA LEU A 493 -19.34 0.00 -24.89
C LEU A 493 -18.15 -0.14 -25.84
N THR A 494 -17.14 -0.95 -25.47
CA THR A 494 -15.94 -1.23 -26.28
C THR A 494 -16.02 -2.56 -27.03
N GLY A 495 -16.86 -3.50 -26.58
CA GLY A 495 -17.14 -4.76 -27.28
C GLY A 495 -18.19 -4.66 -28.40
N ARG A 496 -18.71 -3.47 -28.69
CA ARG A 496 -19.53 -3.13 -29.86
C ARG A 496 -18.77 -2.16 -30.75
#